data_AF-A0A3C0U6G3-F1
#
_entry.id   AF-A0A3C0U6G3-F1
#
_cell.length_a   1.000
_cell.length_b   1.000
_cell.length_c   1.000
_cell.angle_alpha   90.00
_cell.angle_beta   90.00
_cell.angle_gamma   90.00
#
_symmetry.space_group_name_H-M   'P 1'
#
loop_
_entity.id
_entity.type
_entity.pdbx_description
1 polymer ?
#
loop_
_entity_poly.entity_id
_entity_poly.type
_entity_poly.pdbx_seq_one_letter_code
_entity_poly.pdbx_strand_id
1 'polypeptide(L)'
;AIVNGQYLAVASHRKPLTPLQSERLELREWNPSDASWLCALNSNPEVIKFTGDAGFSSQEKALQLIQSYPNYQRDGFGRWMVIHKKDDRPIGWCGLKNNPWGIDLGFRFFSEYWGNGIATEAAFCGLKWAKTAGLTRIIGRTLSDNKASIRVLEKVNMILTQKSPLEGVAKDRTLDPQNRSSLEKQTLNIYALDL
;
A
#
# COMPACT_ATOMS: atom_id res chain seq x y z
N ALA A 1 7.06 -21.99 1.94
CA ALA A 1 6.32 -22.83 2.90
C ALA A 1 6.02 -21.98 4.13
N ILE A 2 4.88 -22.17 4.77
CA ILE A 2 4.60 -21.50 6.05
C ILE A 2 5.20 -22.38 7.15
N VAL A 3 6.14 -21.83 7.92
CA VAL A 3 6.74 -22.49 9.09
C VAL A 3 6.48 -21.58 10.28
N ASN A 4 5.81 -22.09 11.32
CA ASN A 4 5.46 -21.33 12.53
C ASN A 4 4.71 -20.00 12.27
N GLY A 5 3.80 -19.99 11.30
CA GLY A 5 3.04 -18.78 10.93
C GLY A 5 3.84 -17.71 10.19
N GLN A 6 5.13 -17.95 9.93
CA GLN A 6 5.98 -17.11 9.09
C GLN A 6 6.10 -17.73 7.70
N TYR A 7 5.92 -16.90 6.66
CA TYR A 7 6.19 -17.32 5.30
C TYR A 7 7.70 -17.38 5.12
N LEU A 8 8.27 -18.60 5.11
CA LEU A 8 9.66 -18.78 4.72
C LEU A 8 9.70 -18.76 3.20
N ALA A 9 10.37 -17.77 2.65
CA ALA A 9 10.75 -17.70 1.24
C ALA A 9 11.79 -18.81 0.95
N VAL A 10 11.36 -20.06 0.98
CA VAL A 10 12.09 -21.17 0.35
C VAL A 10 12.17 -20.85 -1.13
N ALA A 11 13.39 -20.66 -1.64
CA ALA A 11 13.76 -20.37 -3.02
C ALA A 11 12.56 -20.44 -3.99
N SER A 12 11.92 -19.30 -4.23
CA SER A 12 10.76 -19.26 -5.11
C SER A 12 11.24 -19.45 -6.54
N HIS A 13 10.87 -20.57 -7.15
CA HIS A 13 11.07 -20.80 -8.59
C HIS A 13 10.16 -19.92 -9.47
N ARG A 14 9.38 -19.03 -8.84
CA ARG A 14 8.59 -18.01 -9.52
C ARG A 14 9.54 -17.00 -10.16
N LYS A 15 9.35 -16.77 -11.46
CA LYS A 15 9.92 -15.62 -12.15
C LYS A 15 9.35 -14.33 -11.54
N PRO A 16 10.19 -13.37 -11.12
CA PRO A 16 9.73 -12.08 -10.62
C PRO A 16 8.78 -11.41 -11.61
N LEU A 17 7.80 -10.64 -11.13
CA LEU A 17 6.95 -9.85 -12.01
C LEU A 17 7.79 -8.90 -12.84
N THR A 18 7.46 -8.78 -14.13
CA THR A 18 7.94 -7.67 -14.95
C THR A 18 7.51 -6.35 -14.30
N PRO A 19 8.42 -5.40 -14.04
CA PRO A 19 8.07 -4.12 -13.46
C PRO A 19 7.00 -3.40 -14.29
N LEU A 20 6.03 -2.79 -13.63
CA LEU A 20 5.05 -1.93 -14.27
C LEU A 20 5.68 -0.57 -14.55
N GLN A 21 5.24 0.09 -15.60
CA GLN A 21 5.88 1.30 -16.10
C GLN A 21 4.82 2.36 -16.41
N SER A 22 5.12 3.61 -16.07
CA SER A 22 4.46 4.81 -16.56
C SER A 22 5.46 5.76 -17.20
N GLU A 23 5.02 6.99 -17.48
CA GLU A 23 5.89 8.06 -17.95
C GLU A 23 7.01 8.36 -16.94
N ARG A 24 6.69 8.57 -15.66
CA ARG A 24 7.66 8.99 -14.63
C ARG A 24 8.11 7.87 -13.71
N LEU A 25 7.39 6.75 -13.66
CA LEU A 25 7.52 5.76 -12.59
C LEU A 25 7.81 4.36 -13.13
N GLU A 26 8.60 3.63 -12.36
CA GLU A 26 8.69 2.18 -12.40
C GLU A 26 8.10 1.61 -11.10
N LEU A 27 7.31 0.55 -11.21
CA LEU A 27 6.74 -0.18 -10.07
C LEU A 27 7.26 -1.62 -10.09
N ARG A 28 8.08 -1.99 -9.10
CA ARG A 28 8.70 -3.33 -9.00
C ARG A 28 8.42 -4.01 -7.67
N GLU A 29 8.62 -5.32 -7.60
CA GLU A 29 8.56 -6.05 -6.33
C GLU A 29 9.59 -5.50 -5.33
N TRP A 30 9.29 -5.65 -4.03
CA TRP A 30 10.24 -5.35 -2.96
C TRP A 30 11.38 -6.35 -2.96
N ASN A 31 12.59 -5.88 -2.63
CA ASN A 31 13.77 -6.70 -2.44
C ASN A 31 14.42 -6.42 -1.08
N PRO A 32 15.28 -7.31 -0.55
CA PRO A 32 15.93 -7.11 0.74
C PRO A 32 16.72 -5.79 0.89
N SER A 33 17.30 -5.27 -0.19
CA SER A 33 18.03 -3.98 -0.15
C SER A 33 17.12 -2.76 0.04
N ASP A 34 15.81 -2.91 -0.13
CA ASP A 34 14.83 -1.84 0.12
C ASP A 34 14.54 -1.62 1.62
N ALA A 35 15.10 -2.44 2.51
CA ALA A 35 14.78 -2.42 3.95
C ALA A 35 15.05 -1.07 4.62
N SER A 36 16.19 -0.43 4.32
CA SER A 36 16.52 0.90 4.87
C SER A 36 15.50 1.95 4.42
N TRP A 37 15.10 1.89 3.15
CA TRP A 37 14.16 2.81 2.55
C TRP A 37 12.74 2.63 3.11
N LEU A 38 12.28 1.38 3.22
CA LEU A 38 10.99 1.07 3.84
C LEU A 38 10.97 1.47 5.32
N CYS A 39 12.07 1.30 6.04
CA CYS A 39 12.20 1.78 7.42
C CYS A 39 12.01 3.31 7.48
N ALA A 40 12.73 4.07 6.65
CA ALA A 40 12.61 5.53 6.62
C ALA A 40 11.18 6.02 6.31
N LEU A 41 10.49 5.36 5.37
CA LEU A 41 9.09 5.67 5.05
C LEU A 41 8.14 5.37 6.23
N ASN A 42 8.38 4.29 6.97
CA ASN A 42 7.53 3.86 8.08
C ASN A 42 7.87 4.53 9.42
N SER A 43 9.01 5.22 9.53
CA SER A 43 9.38 5.99 10.70
C SER A 43 8.95 7.46 10.64
N ASN A 44 8.52 7.96 9.47
CA ASN A 44 8.11 9.35 9.29
C ASN A 44 6.67 9.56 9.81
N PRO A 45 6.46 10.36 10.89
CA PRO A 45 5.14 10.56 11.50
C PRO A 45 4.10 11.13 10.54
N GLU A 46 4.49 12.06 9.67
CA GLU A 46 3.57 12.68 8.70
C GLU A 46 3.07 11.66 7.68
N VAL A 47 3.92 10.69 7.31
CA VAL A 47 3.59 9.65 6.34
C VAL A 47 2.64 8.60 6.95
N ILE A 48 2.86 8.21 8.22
CA ILE A 48 2.05 7.16 8.87
C ILE A 48 0.77 7.66 9.52
N LYS A 49 0.62 8.98 9.70
CA LYS A 49 -0.49 9.68 10.38
C LYS A 49 -1.88 9.10 10.11
N PHE A 50 -2.18 8.74 8.86
CA PHE A 50 -3.51 8.25 8.44
C PHE A 50 -3.57 6.75 8.13
N THR A 51 -2.50 6.02 8.39
CA THR A 51 -2.38 4.61 8.00
C THR A 51 -2.95 3.67 9.06
N GLY A 52 -3.01 4.12 10.32
CA GLY A 52 -3.37 3.32 11.47
C GLY A 52 -2.28 2.34 11.91
N ASP A 53 -1.12 2.36 11.26
CA ASP A 53 0.05 1.58 11.65
C ASP A 53 0.81 2.33 12.76
N ALA A 54 1.35 1.60 13.74
CA ALA A 54 2.22 2.16 14.79
C ALA A 54 3.59 2.63 14.24
N GLY A 55 3.82 2.51 12.93
CA GLY A 55 5.13 2.69 12.30
C GLY A 55 6.14 1.64 12.76
N PHE A 56 7.33 1.68 12.16
CA PHE A 56 8.50 0.98 12.68
C PHE A 56 9.76 1.75 12.29
N SER A 57 10.74 1.75 13.19
CA SER A 57 12.02 2.43 13.04
C SER A 57 13.22 1.47 13.02
N SER A 58 12.96 0.16 12.89
CA SER A 58 14.00 -0.86 12.80
C SER A 58 14.12 -1.38 11.37
N GLN A 59 15.34 -1.34 10.84
CA GLN A 59 15.67 -1.89 9.54
C GLN A 59 15.50 -3.41 9.53
N GLU A 60 15.72 -4.09 10.66
CA GLU A 60 15.48 -5.53 10.83
C GLU A 60 14.00 -5.86 10.69
N LYS A 61 13.11 -5.06 11.29
CA LYS A 61 11.66 -5.20 11.09
C LYS A 61 11.25 -4.97 9.64
N ALA A 62 11.86 -3.98 8.98
CA ALA A 62 11.63 -3.71 7.56
C ALA A 62 12.06 -4.91 6.70
N LEU A 63 13.25 -5.46 6.96
CA LEU A 63 13.78 -6.63 6.27
C LEU A 63 12.89 -7.86 6.50
N GLN A 64 12.47 -8.10 7.73
CA GLN A 64 11.55 -9.18 8.08
C GLN A 64 10.21 -9.03 7.35
N LEU A 65 9.66 -7.82 7.26
CA LEU A 65 8.45 -7.54 6.51
C LEU A 65 8.63 -7.93 5.03
N ILE A 66 9.73 -7.52 4.40
CA ILE A 66 10.02 -7.84 2.99
C ILE A 66 10.14 -9.35 2.78
N GLN A 67 10.94 -10.03 3.61
CA GLN A 67 11.21 -11.47 3.48
C GLN A 67 9.97 -12.33 3.74
N SER A 68 9.09 -11.88 4.63
CA SER A 68 7.85 -12.59 4.96
C SER A 68 6.64 -12.14 4.15
N TYR A 69 6.81 -11.19 3.21
CA TYR A 69 5.71 -10.61 2.45
C TYR A 69 5.05 -11.65 1.53
N PRO A 70 3.86 -12.18 1.88
CA PRO A 70 3.36 -13.40 1.23
C PRO A 70 2.67 -13.11 -0.10
N ASN A 71 2.26 -11.85 -0.33
CA ASN A 71 1.32 -11.49 -1.39
C ASN A 71 1.87 -11.78 -2.78
N TYR A 72 3.15 -11.52 -3.05
CA TYR A 72 3.73 -11.84 -4.35
C TYR A 72 3.57 -13.33 -4.66
N GLN A 73 4.03 -14.21 -3.77
CA GLN A 73 3.95 -15.66 -4.00
C GLN A 73 2.52 -16.20 -3.98
N ARG A 74 1.69 -15.72 -3.05
CA ARG A 74 0.33 -16.22 -2.84
C ARG A 74 -0.66 -15.74 -3.90
N ASP A 75 -0.63 -14.45 -4.22
CA ASP A 75 -1.69 -13.78 -4.98
C ASP A 75 -1.26 -13.44 -6.42
N GLY A 76 0.03 -13.49 -6.74
CA GLY A 76 0.52 -13.02 -8.02
C GLY A 76 0.94 -11.55 -8.03
N PHE A 77 0.59 -10.76 -7.00
CA PHE A 77 0.78 -9.31 -6.93
C PHE A 77 0.93 -8.81 -5.49
N GLY A 78 1.24 -7.53 -5.32
CA GLY A 78 1.45 -6.95 -4.00
C GLY A 78 1.58 -5.43 -4.01
N ARG A 79 2.16 -4.89 -2.94
CA ARG A 79 2.58 -3.48 -2.85
C ARG A 79 3.93 -3.30 -3.54
N TRP A 80 3.95 -2.76 -4.74
CA TRP A 80 5.19 -2.52 -5.48
C TRP A 80 5.94 -1.31 -4.93
N MET A 81 7.27 -1.39 -4.91
CA MET A 81 8.14 -0.22 -4.75
C MET A 81 7.93 0.70 -5.95
N VAL A 82 7.77 1.99 -5.71
CA VAL A 82 7.68 3.01 -6.75
C VAL A 82 9.03 3.71 -6.87
N ILE A 83 9.67 3.56 -8.02
CA ILE A 83 10.92 4.23 -8.40
C ILE A 83 10.59 5.41 -9.31
N HIS A 84 11.14 6.58 -9.01
CA HIS A 84 11.05 7.74 -9.88
C HIS A 84 12.18 7.69 -10.91
N LYS A 85 11.83 7.66 -12.20
CA LYS A 85 12.77 7.41 -13.28
C LYS A 85 13.81 8.51 -13.47
N LYS A 86 13.46 9.75 -13.13
CA LYS A 86 14.34 10.91 -13.38
C LYS A 86 15.61 10.85 -12.52
N ASP A 87 15.49 10.39 -11.28
CA ASP A 87 16.58 10.36 -10.29
C ASP A 87 16.92 8.96 -9.79
N ASP A 88 16.25 7.92 -10.33
CA ASP A 88 16.43 6.51 -9.99
C ASP A 88 16.31 6.24 -8.48
N ARG A 89 15.36 6.93 -7.84
CA ARG A 89 15.12 6.85 -6.40
C ARG A 89 13.84 6.12 -6.10
N PRO A 90 13.80 5.24 -5.08
CA PRO A 90 12.54 4.82 -4.51
C PRO A 90 11.89 6.01 -3.80
N ILE A 91 10.59 6.19 -4.01
CA ILE A 91 9.84 7.38 -3.54
C ILE A 91 8.55 7.02 -2.78
N GLY A 92 8.15 5.76 -2.87
CA GLY A 92 6.89 5.27 -2.33
C GLY A 92 6.74 3.77 -2.52
N TRP A 93 5.58 3.29 -2.09
CA TRP A 93 5.01 2.08 -2.63
C TRP A 93 3.56 2.34 -3.05
N CYS A 94 3.12 1.60 -4.05
CA CYS A 94 1.74 1.56 -4.50
C CYS A 94 1.45 0.15 -5.00
N GLY A 95 0.24 -0.35 -4.77
CA GLY A 95 -0.17 -1.59 -5.40
C GLY A 95 -1.41 -2.18 -4.80
N LEU A 96 -1.58 -3.48 -4.99
CA LEU A 96 -2.79 -4.21 -4.65
C LEU A 96 -2.48 -5.23 -3.55
N LYS A 97 -3.43 -5.45 -2.64
CA LYS A 97 -3.31 -6.48 -1.61
C LYS A 97 -4.62 -7.24 -1.50
N ASN A 98 -4.54 -8.57 -1.67
CA ASN A 98 -5.69 -9.43 -1.46
C ASN A 98 -5.95 -9.61 0.04
N ASN A 99 -7.10 -9.15 0.51
CA ASN A 99 -7.55 -9.27 1.90
C ASN A 99 -8.92 -9.97 1.94
N PRO A 100 -9.35 -10.50 3.11
CA PRO A 100 -10.67 -11.15 3.23
C PRO A 100 -11.87 -10.28 2.81
N TRP A 101 -11.72 -8.96 2.85
CA TRP A 101 -12.75 -7.99 2.46
C TRP A 101 -12.60 -7.47 1.02
N GLY A 102 -11.66 -8.00 0.23
CA GLY A 102 -11.45 -7.63 -1.18
C GLY A 102 -10.01 -7.24 -1.53
N ILE A 103 -9.77 -7.04 -2.83
CA ILE A 103 -8.48 -6.59 -3.37
C ILE A 103 -8.37 -5.08 -3.18
N ASP A 104 -7.50 -4.69 -2.25
CA ASP A 104 -7.35 -3.31 -1.80
C ASP A 104 -6.22 -2.61 -2.56
N LEU A 105 -6.52 -1.45 -3.16
CA LEU A 105 -5.56 -0.49 -3.66
C LEU A 105 -5.07 0.38 -2.50
N GLY A 106 -3.75 0.45 -2.35
CA GLY A 106 -3.11 1.25 -1.31
C GLY A 106 -1.81 1.84 -1.81
N PHE A 107 -1.42 2.95 -1.19
CA PHE A 107 -0.21 3.67 -1.53
C PHE A 107 0.34 4.46 -0.34
N ARG A 108 1.63 4.73 -0.38
CA ARG A 108 2.35 5.56 0.59
C ARG A 108 3.58 6.16 -0.07
N PHE A 109 3.82 7.44 0.14
CA PHE A 109 4.92 8.19 -0.48
C PHE A 109 5.56 9.12 0.53
N PHE A 110 6.83 9.45 0.35
CA PHE A 110 7.44 10.53 1.11
C PHE A 110 6.78 11.87 0.80
N SER A 111 6.76 12.75 1.81
CA SER A 111 6.06 14.03 1.74
C SER A 111 6.60 14.95 0.65
N GLU A 112 7.89 14.87 0.32
CA GLU A 112 8.48 15.64 -0.78
C GLU A 112 7.86 15.35 -2.18
N TYR A 113 7.19 14.20 -2.35
CA TYR A 113 6.54 13.83 -3.62
C TYR A 113 5.02 14.08 -3.62
N TRP A 114 4.44 14.56 -2.53
CA TRP A 114 3.01 14.84 -2.44
C TRP A 114 2.61 16.02 -3.33
N GLY A 115 1.34 16.07 -3.76
CA GLY A 115 0.82 17.14 -4.62
C GLY A 115 1.26 17.07 -6.09
N ASN A 116 2.25 16.24 -6.44
CA ASN A 116 2.82 16.15 -7.79
C ASN A 116 2.15 15.09 -8.71
N GLY A 117 0.99 14.57 -8.31
CA GLY A 117 0.24 13.55 -9.08
C GLY A 117 0.85 12.13 -9.08
N ILE A 118 1.96 11.91 -8.37
CA ILE A 118 2.70 10.65 -8.31
C ILE A 118 1.80 9.49 -7.85
N ALA A 119 1.06 9.68 -6.75
CA ALA A 119 0.19 8.63 -6.22
C ALA A 119 -0.92 8.24 -7.20
N THR A 120 -1.48 9.20 -7.92
CA THR A 120 -2.49 8.97 -8.96
C THR A 120 -1.91 8.19 -10.13
N GLU A 121 -0.73 8.56 -10.62
CA GLU A 121 -0.05 7.85 -11.71
C GLU A 121 0.30 6.40 -11.34
N ALA A 122 0.85 6.20 -10.13
CA ALA A 122 1.16 4.87 -9.63
C ALA A 122 -0.11 4.00 -9.47
N ALA A 123 -1.20 4.59 -8.95
CA ALA A 123 -2.48 3.92 -8.83
C ALA A 123 -3.06 3.51 -10.19
N PHE A 124 -3.00 4.40 -11.20
CA PHE A 124 -3.40 4.05 -12.56
C PHE A 124 -2.59 2.87 -13.13
N CYS A 125 -1.29 2.79 -12.84
CA CYS A 125 -0.48 1.63 -13.26
C CYS A 125 -0.96 0.33 -12.63
N GLY A 126 -1.19 0.34 -11.32
CA GLY A 126 -1.70 -0.82 -10.60
C GLY A 126 -3.07 -1.27 -11.10
N LEU A 127 -3.98 -0.33 -11.38
CA LEU A 127 -5.32 -0.61 -11.89
C LEU A 127 -5.30 -1.09 -13.36
N LYS A 128 -4.44 -0.51 -14.20
CA LYS A 128 -4.22 -1.00 -15.57
C LYS A 128 -3.73 -2.44 -15.55
N TRP A 129 -2.74 -2.74 -14.69
CA TRP A 129 -2.27 -4.11 -14.50
C TRP A 129 -3.39 -5.03 -14.00
N ALA A 130 -4.18 -4.60 -13.02
CA ALA A 130 -5.30 -5.37 -12.47
C ALA A 130 -6.28 -5.82 -13.57
N LYS A 131 -6.63 -4.90 -14.46
CA LYS A 131 -7.50 -5.18 -15.61
C LYS A 131 -6.88 -6.21 -16.56
N THR A 132 -5.60 -6.08 -16.87
CA THR A 132 -4.89 -7.07 -17.71
C THR A 132 -4.74 -8.44 -17.04
N ALA A 133 -4.71 -8.46 -15.70
CA ALA A 133 -4.66 -9.68 -14.90
C ALA A 133 -6.05 -10.33 -14.70
N GLY A 134 -7.12 -9.77 -15.28
CA GLY A 134 -8.48 -10.29 -15.18
C GLY A 134 -9.16 -10.06 -13.83
N LEU A 135 -8.66 -9.13 -13.02
CA LEU A 135 -9.34 -8.72 -11.78
C LEU A 135 -10.58 -7.89 -12.14
N THR A 136 -11.68 -8.13 -11.42
CA THR A 136 -12.99 -7.54 -11.75
C THR A 136 -13.38 -6.37 -10.85
N ARG A 137 -12.90 -6.36 -9.60
CA ARG A 137 -13.27 -5.34 -8.62
C ARG A 137 -12.10 -5.02 -7.70
N ILE A 138 -11.84 -3.73 -7.53
CA ILE A 138 -10.82 -3.19 -6.63
C ILE A 138 -11.50 -2.27 -5.63
N ILE A 139 -11.08 -2.34 -4.38
CA ILE A 139 -11.53 -1.44 -3.31
C ILE A 139 -10.40 -0.52 -2.86
N GLY A 140 -10.75 0.63 -2.28
CA GLY A 140 -9.80 1.57 -1.71
C GLY A 140 -10.30 2.02 -0.35
N ARG A 141 -9.47 1.96 0.67
CA ARG A 141 -9.84 2.29 2.05
C ARG A 141 -9.07 3.49 2.53
N THR A 142 -9.76 4.49 3.06
CA THR A 142 -9.12 5.69 3.59
C THR A 142 -9.94 6.30 4.73
N LEU A 143 -9.27 6.94 5.68
CA LEU A 143 -9.97 7.72 6.71
C LEU A 143 -10.57 9.00 6.12
N SER A 144 -11.67 9.45 6.72
CA SER A 144 -12.43 10.63 6.29
C SER A 144 -11.59 11.92 6.22
N ASP A 145 -10.56 12.05 7.05
CA ASP A 145 -9.72 13.25 7.10
C ASP A 145 -8.51 13.17 6.18
N ASN A 146 -8.21 12.00 5.62
CA ASN A 146 -7.15 11.84 4.63
C ASN A 146 -7.63 12.32 3.25
N LYS A 147 -7.79 13.64 3.11
CA LYS A 147 -8.25 14.30 1.87
C LYS A 147 -7.33 14.05 0.68
N ALA A 148 -6.03 13.84 0.94
CA ALA A 148 -5.07 13.52 -0.11
C ALA A 148 -5.38 12.15 -0.74
N SER A 149 -5.56 11.11 0.08
CA SER A 149 -5.92 9.77 -0.39
C SER A 149 -7.29 9.75 -1.06
N ILE A 150 -8.30 10.41 -0.47
CA ILE A 150 -9.63 10.56 -1.10
C ILE A 150 -9.51 11.09 -2.53
N ARG A 151 -8.78 12.19 -2.72
CA ARG A 151 -8.57 12.78 -4.04
C ARG A 151 -7.87 11.83 -5.02
N VAL A 152 -6.95 10.99 -4.55
CA VAL A 152 -6.30 9.99 -5.40
C VAL A 152 -7.32 8.94 -5.85
N LEU A 153 -8.11 8.39 -4.92
CA LEU A 153 -9.12 7.37 -5.21
C LEU A 153 -10.19 7.89 -6.20
N GLU A 154 -10.65 9.13 -6.01
CA GLU A 154 -11.59 9.78 -6.92
C GLU A 154 -10.99 10.01 -8.31
N LYS A 155 -9.73 10.45 -8.40
CA LYS A 155 -9.04 10.66 -9.69
C LYS A 155 -8.85 9.38 -10.50
N VAL A 156 -8.74 8.23 -9.84
CA VAL A 156 -8.70 6.93 -10.51
C VAL A 156 -10.08 6.30 -10.68
N ASN A 157 -11.14 7.11 -10.62
CA ASN A 157 -12.55 6.77 -10.86
C ASN A 157 -13.14 5.77 -9.85
N MET A 158 -12.54 5.61 -8.66
CA MET A 158 -13.19 4.84 -7.62
C MET A 158 -14.33 5.66 -7.01
N ILE A 159 -15.45 4.99 -6.75
CA ILE A 159 -16.67 5.60 -6.22
C ILE A 159 -16.80 5.21 -4.75
N LEU A 160 -17.14 6.16 -3.90
CA LEU A 160 -17.43 5.90 -2.49
C LEU A 160 -18.67 5.00 -2.38
N THR A 161 -18.53 3.80 -1.82
CA THR A 161 -19.63 2.83 -1.68
C THR A 161 -20.07 2.62 -0.24
N GLN A 162 -19.20 2.86 0.73
CA GLN A 162 -19.52 2.66 2.15
C GLN A 162 -18.76 3.62 3.06
N LYS A 163 -19.40 3.96 4.18
CA LYS A 163 -18.84 4.69 5.30
C LYS A 163 -19.10 3.91 6.57
N SER A 164 -18.10 3.75 7.43
CA SER A 164 -18.29 3.08 8.72
C SER A 164 -17.42 3.72 9.80
N PRO A 165 -17.92 3.92 11.03
CA PRO A 165 -17.12 4.44 12.13
C PRO A 165 -15.85 3.59 12.34
N LEU A 166 -14.69 4.23 12.50
CA LEU A 166 -13.43 3.49 12.62
C LEU A 166 -13.42 2.58 13.85
N GLU A 167 -13.99 3.02 14.97
CA GLU A 167 -14.13 2.25 16.21
C GLU A 167 -14.80 0.88 15.99
N GLY A 168 -15.81 0.83 15.11
CA GLY A 168 -16.50 -0.41 14.76
C GLY A 168 -15.67 -1.40 13.93
N VAL A 169 -14.62 -0.91 13.25
CA VAL A 169 -13.79 -1.68 12.30
C VAL A 169 -12.38 -1.97 12.85
N ALA A 170 -11.91 -1.16 13.80
CA ALA A 170 -10.56 -1.23 14.36
C ALA A 170 -10.45 -2.10 15.64
N LYS A 171 -11.49 -2.85 16.02
CA LYS A 171 -11.51 -3.65 17.27
C LYS A 171 -10.29 -4.58 17.42
N ASP A 172 -9.73 -5.06 16.30
CA ASP A 172 -8.56 -5.95 16.29
C ASP A 172 -7.26 -5.29 15.77
N ARG A 173 -7.26 -3.96 15.57
CA ARG A 173 -6.06 -3.22 15.14
C ARG A 173 -5.43 -2.50 16.31
N THR A 174 -4.12 -2.66 16.49
CA THR A 174 -3.33 -1.80 17.37
C THR A 174 -3.23 -0.41 16.73
N LEU A 175 -4.20 0.46 17.03
CA LEU A 175 -4.08 1.88 16.72
C LEU A 175 -2.94 2.47 17.55
N ASP A 176 -2.16 3.37 16.95
CA ASP A 176 -1.17 4.16 17.67
C ASP A 176 -1.84 4.88 18.86
N PRO A 177 -1.44 4.60 20.11
CA PRO A 177 -2.02 5.22 21.30
C PRO A 177 -1.99 6.75 21.26
N GLN A 178 -0.99 7.35 20.61
CA GLN A 178 -0.84 8.81 20.55
C GLN A 178 -1.91 9.45 19.66
N ASN A 179 -2.38 8.72 18.64
CA ASN A 179 -3.34 9.21 17.66
C ASN A 179 -4.77 8.65 17.87
N ARG A 180 -4.94 7.72 18.82
CA ARG A 180 -6.17 6.96 19.05
C ARG A 180 -7.42 7.82 19.18
N SER A 181 -7.42 8.84 20.04
CA SER A 181 -8.59 9.70 20.28
C SER A 181 -9.00 10.53 19.06
N SER A 182 -8.04 10.85 18.18
CA SER A 182 -8.29 11.53 16.91
C SER A 182 -8.77 10.57 15.82
N LEU A 183 -8.23 9.34 15.79
CA LEU A 183 -8.60 8.30 14.83
C LEU A 183 -10.00 7.72 15.10
N GLU A 184 -10.37 7.51 16.37
CA GLU A 184 -11.66 6.92 16.77
C GLU A 184 -12.87 7.75 16.32
N LYS A 185 -12.71 9.07 16.21
CA LYS A 185 -13.75 10.00 15.72
C LYS A 185 -13.92 9.97 14.20
N GLN A 186 -13.02 9.30 13.47
CA GLN A 186 -13.03 9.28 12.01
C GLN A 186 -13.91 8.15 11.47
N THR A 187 -14.37 8.38 10.25
CA THR A 187 -15.06 7.35 9.48
C THR A 187 -14.06 6.71 8.52
N LEU A 188 -14.09 5.39 8.43
CA LEU A 188 -13.46 4.68 7.35
C LEU A 188 -14.35 4.76 6.11
N ASN A 189 -13.85 5.43 5.07
CA ASN A 189 -14.46 5.47 3.76
C ASN A 189 -13.94 4.30 2.92
N ILE A 190 -14.86 3.58 2.29
CA ILE A 190 -14.56 2.50 1.35
C ILE A 190 -15.04 2.93 -0.04
N TYR A 191 -14.09 2.98 -0.96
CA TYR A 191 -14.29 3.23 -2.37
C TYR A 191 -14.21 1.90 -3.13
N ALA A 192 -14.86 1.82 -4.29
CA ALA A 192 -14.76 0.69 -5.19
C ALA A 192 -14.67 1.13 -6.66
N LEU A 193 -14.04 0.30 -7.47
CA LEU A 193 -14.01 0.39 -8.92
C LEU A 193 -14.20 -1.01 -9.49
N ASP A 194 -15.18 -1.15 -10.37
CA ASP A 194 -15.36 -2.32 -11.22
C ASP A 194 -14.54 -2.10 -12.51
N LEU A 195 -13.69 -3.07 -12.88
CA LEU A 195 -12.63 -2.93 -13.91
C LEU A 195 -13.03 -3.34 -15.33
#